data_AF-A0A1B7LG84-F1
#
_entry.id   AF-A0A1B7LG84-F1
#
_cell.length_a   1.000
_cell.length_b   1.000
_cell.length_c   1.000
_cell.angle_alpha   90.00
_cell.angle_beta   90.00
_cell.angle_gamma   90.00
#
_symmetry.space_group_name_H-M   'P 1'
#
loop_
_entity.id
_entity.type
_entity.pdbx_description
1 polymer ?
#
loop_
_entity_poly.entity_id
_entity_poly.type
_entity_poly.pdbx_seq_one_letter_code
_entity_poly.pdbx_strand_id
1 'polypeptide(L)'
;MRKILSLFFTVMLLLLFVPFEASADNTDDYSMYYGHAHMFGKIISINTSENTAIVYGSVAVQLPDYSWKTIQSKKFEQVIPENDQAAETLTGNVGKVVVLKGQLDTWQGQQEEYFAADIVEPQNYTINMPPWYAFGKAISSTMIYKFNLAKVTDFVDVLAGLANAEGISGGHQKPVMAAVRNEFEKHFNLKWCVTKNQDAANDMNNGVGGWQVYEGYLGDNCYIAGAPVIRKNIDRFMDAVKEGGTTPEKSGPAVMCAYVNVIRDQNGKIEQVTASGALYDTVPNLITAFKNPKNLNLETWKLNGWDEQTANEMDGKLCWLSGNRVLVYDKTGHLVDQYFALHNFLTRDQFNNTLNQSRDLIGEGGL
;
A
#
# COMPACT_ATOMS: atom_id res chain seq x y z
N MET A 1 -58.54 4.21 -61.39
CA MET A 1 -57.40 4.79 -60.66
C MET A 1 -57.83 5.29 -59.26
N ARG A 2 -58.09 4.37 -58.31
CA ARG A 2 -58.35 4.72 -56.90
C ARG A 2 -58.37 3.48 -55.99
N LYS A 3 -57.45 2.53 -56.18
CA LYS A 3 -57.29 1.36 -55.28
C LYS A 3 -55.85 0.86 -55.09
N ILE A 4 -54.84 1.54 -55.65
CA ILE A 4 -53.42 1.12 -55.56
C ILE A 4 -52.60 2.00 -54.60
N LEU A 5 -53.10 3.20 -54.23
CA LEU A 5 -52.36 4.12 -53.35
C LEU A 5 -52.53 3.86 -51.85
N SER A 6 -53.39 2.93 -51.44
CA SER A 6 -53.65 2.62 -50.02
C SER A 6 -52.87 1.41 -49.51
N LEU A 7 -52.19 0.65 -50.38
CA LEU A 7 -51.43 -0.53 -49.97
C LEU A 7 -49.97 -0.22 -49.63
N PHE A 8 -49.41 0.87 -50.18
CA PHE A 8 -48.03 1.28 -49.90
C PHE A 8 -47.86 2.02 -48.57
N PHE A 9 -48.93 2.61 -48.02
CA PHE A 9 -48.86 3.33 -46.75
C PHE A 9 -49.01 2.42 -45.52
N THR A 10 -49.60 1.23 -45.68
CA THR A 10 -49.80 0.29 -44.57
C THR A 10 -48.60 -0.64 -44.36
N VAL A 11 -47.75 -0.86 -45.38
CA VAL A 11 -46.51 -1.65 -45.25
C VAL A 11 -45.36 -0.81 -44.68
N MET A 12 -45.38 0.52 -44.86
CA MET A 12 -44.33 1.41 -44.34
C MET A 12 -44.55 1.83 -42.87
N LEU A 13 -45.77 1.70 -42.34
CA LEU A 13 -46.07 1.97 -40.93
C LEU A 13 -45.89 0.73 -40.01
N LEU A 14 -45.68 -0.46 -40.58
CA LEU A 14 -45.45 -1.71 -39.85
C LEU A 14 -43.96 -2.03 -39.62
N LEU A 15 -43.05 -1.19 -40.11
CA LEU A 15 -41.59 -1.27 -39.85
C LEU A 15 -41.11 -0.29 -38.77
N LEU A 16 -42.01 0.51 -38.17
CA LEU A 16 -41.71 1.39 -37.03
C LEU A 16 -42.04 0.75 -35.66
N PHE A 17 -42.46 -0.52 -35.66
CA PHE A 17 -42.70 -1.32 -34.46
C PHE A 17 -42.01 -2.69 -34.56
N VAL A 18 -40.80 -2.72 -35.13
CA VAL A 18 -39.89 -3.82 -34.80
C VAL A 18 -39.30 -3.42 -33.45
N PRO A 19 -39.55 -4.14 -32.34
CA PRO A 19 -38.63 -4.05 -31.24
C PRO A 19 -37.30 -4.52 -31.81
N PHE A 20 -36.34 -3.61 -31.96
CA PHE A 20 -34.98 -4.06 -31.73
C PHE A 20 -35.03 -4.58 -30.29
N GLU A 21 -35.11 -5.89 -30.16
CA GLU A 21 -34.71 -6.56 -28.94
C GLU A 21 -33.26 -6.13 -28.71
N ALA A 22 -33.10 -5.02 -27.99
CA ALA A 22 -32.05 -4.96 -27.00
C ALA A 22 -32.31 -6.18 -26.12
N SER A 23 -31.64 -7.28 -26.46
CA SER A 23 -31.32 -8.29 -25.48
C SER A 23 -30.35 -7.62 -24.49
N ALA A 24 -30.91 -6.80 -23.60
CA ALA A 24 -30.51 -6.88 -22.22
C ALA A 24 -31.04 -8.24 -21.78
N ASP A 25 -30.19 -9.27 -21.92
CA ASP A 25 -30.49 -10.57 -21.36
C ASP A 25 -30.57 -10.35 -19.84
N ASN A 26 -31.81 -10.17 -19.37
CA ASN A 26 -32.18 -10.01 -17.98
C ASN A 26 -32.17 -11.41 -17.35
N THR A 27 -31.04 -12.09 -17.47
CA THR A 27 -30.69 -13.26 -16.70
C THR A 27 -29.78 -12.79 -15.58
N ASP A 28 -30.11 -13.17 -14.35
CA ASP A 28 -29.42 -12.86 -13.10
C ASP A 28 -27.93 -13.30 -13.07
N ASP A 29 -27.08 -12.65 -13.87
CA ASP A 29 -25.62 -12.76 -13.91
C ASP A 29 -25.04 -11.43 -14.44
N TYR A 30 -24.69 -10.53 -13.50
CA TYR A 30 -24.44 -9.12 -13.77
C TYR A 30 -23.05 -8.85 -14.39
N SER A 31 -22.93 -9.02 -15.71
CA SER A 31 -21.88 -8.41 -16.53
C SER A 31 -22.37 -7.07 -17.12
N MET A 32 -21.54 -6.04 -17.07
CA MET A 32 -21.77 -4.73 -17.67
C MET A 32 -20.70 -4.50 -18.74
N TYR A 33 -21.10 -4.68 -19.99
CA TYR A 33 -20.28 -4.37 -21.14
C TYR A 33 -20.59 -2.96 -21.66
N TYR A 34 -19.54 -2.15 -21.82
CA TYR A 34 -19.63 -0.81 -22.40
C TYR A 34 -18.88 -0.77 -23.73
N GLY A 35 -19.62 -0.84 -24.84
CA GLY A 35 -19.06 -0.78 -26.19
C GLY A 35 -18.42 0.56 -26.58
N HIS A 36 -18.63 1.62 -25.77
CA HIS A 36 -18.00 2.92 -25.95
C HIS A 36 -17.49 3.44 -24.60
N ALA A 37 -16.19 3.32 -24.41
CA ALA A 37 -15.47 3.77 -23.23
C ALA A 37 -14.27 4.65 -23.60
N HIS A 38 -14.00 5.65 -22.78
CA HIS A 38 -12.85 6.51 -22.84
C HIS A 38 -12.08 6.42 -21.53
N MET A 39 -10.76 6.29 -21.60
CA MET A 39 -9.90 6.38 -20.44
C MET A 39 -8.93 7.54 -20.60
N PHE A 40 -8.76 8.34 -19.54
CA PHE A 40 -7.71 9.34 -19.45
C PHE A 40 -6.78 8.96 -18.30
N GLY A 41 -5.52 8.68 -18.61
CA GLY A 41 -4.61 8.12 -17.61
C GLY A 41 -3.14 8.10 -18.02
N LYS A 42 -2.29 7.72 -17.07
CA LYS A 42 -0.84 7.59 -17.24
C LYS A 42 -0.46 6.13 -17.37
N ILE A 43 0.32 5.79 -18.41
CA ILE A 43 0.86 4.44 -18.59
C ILE A 43 1.91 4.18 -17.51
N ILE A 44 1.71 3.14 -16.72
CA ILE A 44 2.56 2.76 -15.58
C ILE A 44 3.60 1.75 -15.99
N SER A 45 3.16 0.70 -16.67
CA SER A 45 3.99 -0.42 -17.10
C SER A 45 3.39 -1.12 -18.30
N ILE A 46 4.23 -1.91 -18.96
CA ILE A 46 3.85 -2.82 -20.04
C ILE A 46 4.27 -4.21 -19.61
N ASN A 47 3.36 -5.16 -19.72
CA ASN A 47 3.66 -6.58 -19.66
C ASN A 47 3.79 -7.10 -21.09
N THR A 48 5.03 -7.22 -21.57
CA THR A 48 5.32 -7.63 -22.94
C THR A 48 4.96 -9.09 -23.22
N SER A 49 4.88 -9.97 -22.21
CA SER A 49 4.52 -11.37 -22.43
C SER A 49 3.03 -11.55 -22.69
N GLU A 50 2.20 -10.69 -22.10
CA GLU A 50 0.74 -10.72 -22.23
C GLU A 50 0.21 -9.66 -23.21
N ASN A 51 1.10 -8.83 -23.75
CA ASN A 51 0.76 -7.65 -24.56
C ASN A 51 -0.26 -6.74 -23.86
N THR A 52 -0.09 -6.51 -22.56
CA THR A 52 -1.00 -5.66 -21.77
C THR A 52 -0.26 -4.46 -21.18
N ALA A 53 -0.99 -3.37 -20.95
CA ALA A 53 -0.50 -2.19 -20.28
C ALA A 53 -1.26 -1.97 -18.97
N ILE A 54 -0.58 -1.43 -17.96
CA ILE A 54 -1.27 -0.92 -16.77
C ILE A 54 -1.35 0.59 -16.90
N VAL A 55 -2.56 1.14 -16.83
CA VAL A 55 -2.81 2.57 -16.92
C VAL A 55 -3.49 3.05 -15.64
N TYR A 56 -2.95 4.11 -15.02
CA TYR A 56 -3.58 4.78 -13.90
C TYR A 56 -4.43 5.95 -14.40
N GLY A 57 -5.73 5.91 -14.17
CA GLY A 57 -6.59 6.92 -14.77
C GLY A 57 -8.02 6.93 -14.26
N SER A 58 -8.86 7.60 -15.06
CA SER A 58 -10.31 7.58 -14.90
C SER A 58 -10.93 7.04 -16.18
N VAL A 59 -11.97 6.23 -16.01
CA VAL A 59 -12.74 5.64 -17.11
C VAL A 59 -14.12 6.28 -17.15
N ALA A 60 -14.50 6.74 -18.33
CA ALA A 60 -15.82 7.24 -18.64
C ALA A 60 -16.46 6.38 -19.72
N VAL A 61 -17.74 6.11 -19.58
CA VAL A 61 -18.52 5.29 -20.51
C VAL A 61 -19.67 6.10 -21.07
N GLN A 62 -20.08 5.78 -22.29
CA GLN A 62 -21.26 6.35 -22.89
C GLN A 62 -22.51 5.60 -22.42
N LEU A 63 -23.50 6.34 -21.92
CA LEU A 63 -24.79 5.81 -21.51
C LEU A 63 -25.77 5.72 -22.70
N PRO A 64 -26.90 5.01 -22.57
CA PRO A 64 -27.90 4.88 -23.64
C PRO A 64 -28.48 6.22 -24.15
N ASP A 65 -28.43 7.27 -23.33
CA ASP A 65 -28.85 8.63 -23.70
C ASP A 65 -27.73 9.44 -24.40
N TYR A 66 -26.65 8.77 -24.81
CA TYR A 66 -25.44 9.31 -25.41
C TYR A 66 -24.62 10.23 -24.49
N SER A 67 -24.99 10.37 -23.22
CA SER A 67 -24.21 11.13 -22.25
C SER A 67 -22.98 10.34 -21.80
N TRP A 68 -21.92 11.07 -21.42
CA TRP A 68 -20.72 10.47 -20.87
C TRP A 68 -20.75 10.51 -19.35
N LYS A 69 -20.46 9.38 -18.71
CA LYS A 69 -20.37 9.28 -17.25
C LYS A 69 -19.05 8.64 -16.84
N THR A 70 -18.31 9.33 -15.98
CA THR A 70 -17.17 8.73 -15.28
C THR A 70 -17.69 7.70 -14.28
N ILE A 71 -17.29 6.45 -14.45
CA ILE A 71 -17.67 5.34 -13.56
C ILE A 71 -16.53 4.95 -12.62
N GLN A 72 -15.29 5.26 -13.00
CA GLN A 72 -14.09 4.96 -12.22
C GLN A 72 -13.12 6.12 -12.27
N SER A 73 -12.43 6.38 -11.17
CA SER A 73 -11.42 7.44 -11.09
C SER A 73 -10.27 7.03 -10.21
N LYS A 74 -9.05 7.42 -10.62
CA LYS A 74 -7.80 7.15 -9.90
C LYS A 74 -7.54 5.66 -9.67
N LYS A 75 -7.90 4.80 -10.61
CA LYS A 75 -7.73 3.34 -10.55
C LYS A 75 -6.66 2.89 -11.54
N PHE A 76 -5.95 1.81 -11.22
CA PHE A 76 -5.07 1.09 -12.14
C PHE A 76 -5.91 0.09 -12.92
N GLU A 77 -5.96 0.26 -14.24
CA GLU A 77 -6.66 -0.64 -15.16
C GLU A 77 -5.67 -1.41 -16.02
N GLN A 78 -6.04 -2.65 -16.33
CA GLN A 78 -5.37 -3.45 -17.34
C GLN A 78 -5.96 -3.09 -18.71
N VAL A 79 -5.08 -2.67 -19.61
CA VAL A 79 -5.41 -2.24 -20.96
C VAL A 79 -4.85 -3.26 -21.95
N ILE A 80 -5.72 -3.75 -22.83
CA ILE A 80 -5.36 -4.66 -23.92
C ILE A 80 -5.45 -3.84 -25.23
N PRO A 81 -4.36 -3.70 -26.01
CA PRO A 81 -4.43 -3.06 -27.31
C PRO A 81 -5.12 -3.98 -28.33
N GLU A 82 -6.11 -3.46 -29.05
CA GLU A 82 -6.85 -4.22 -30.08
C GLU A 82 -6.12 -4.28 -31.43
N ASN A 83 -5.04 -3.50 -31.60
CA ASN A 83 -4.26 -3.45 -32.83
C ASN A 83 -2.80 -3.05 -32.59
N ASP A 84 -1.94 -3.33 -33.57
CA ASP A 84 -0.49 -3.07 -33.52
C ASP A 84 -0.17 -1.59 -33.25
N GLN A 85 -0.94 -0.67 -33.84
CA GLN A 85 -0.73 0.76 -33.64
C GLN A 85 -0.97 1.17 -32.18
N ALA A 86 -2.04 0.67 -31.56
CA ALA A 86 -2.31 0.89 -30.14
C ALA A 86 -1.20 0.27 -29.27
N ALA A 87 -0.76 -0.94 -29.59
CA ALA A 87 0.31 -1.64 -28.86
C ALA A 87 1.66 -0.89 -28.93
N GLU A 88 2.07 -0.45 -30.12
CA GLU A 88 3.26 0.36 -30.34
C GLU A 88 3.17 1.70 -29.59
N THR A 89 2.00 2.34 -29.62
CA THR A 89 1.80 3.62 -28.95
C THR A 89 1.88 3.48 -27.43
N LEU A 90 1.26 2.46 -26.84
CA LEU A 90 1.37 2.17 -25.40
C LEU A 90 2.83 1.90 -25.01
N THR A 91 3.52 1.06 -25.78
CA THR A 91 4.90 0.67 -25.50
C THR A 91 5.87 1.86 -25.60
N GLY A 92 5.72 2.72 -26.61
CA GLY A 92 6.57 3.89 -26.82
C GLY A 92 6.33 5.04 -25.84
N ASN A 93 5.26 5.00 -25.04
CA ASN A 93 4.82 6.13 -24.21
C ASN A 93 4.69 5.78 -22.72
N VAL A 94 5.39 4.75 -22.22
CA VAL A 94 5.44 4.45 -20.78
C VAL A 94 5.81 5.69 -19.97
N GLY A 95 5.04 5.98 -18.92
CA GLY A 95 5.19 7.17 -18.08
C GLY A 95 4.54 8.43 -18.63
N LYS A 96 3.98 8.41 -19.85
CA LYS A 96 3.19 9.53 -20.42
C LYS A 96 1.71 9.36 -20.14
N VAL A 97 1.00 10.48 -20.22
CA VAL A 97 -0.47 10.52 -20.15
C VAL A 97 -1.02 10.26 -21.53
N VAL A 98 -2.13 9.54 -21.61
CA VAL A 98 -2.82 9.13 -22.83
C VAL A 98 -4.33 9.29 -22.65
N VAL A 99 -5.00 9.51 -23.78
CA VAL A 99 -6.42 9.23 -23.94
C VAL A 99 -6.53 7.90 -24.68
N LEU A 100 -7.30 6.96 -24.12
CA LEU A 100 -7.63 5.70 -24.77
C LEU A 100 -9.11 5.71 -25.14
N LYS A 101 -9.45 5.16 -26.30
CA LYS A 101 -10.83 4.94 -26.73
C LYS A 101 -11.00 3.48 -27.10
N GLY A 102 -12.12 2.89 -26.72
CA GLY A 102 -12.45 1.51 -27.05
C GLY A 102 -13.59 1.00 -26.20
N GLN A 103 -13.43 -0.18 -25.62
CA GLN A 103 -14.47 -0.91 -24.93
C GLN A 103 -14.03 -1.26 -23.51
N LEU A 104 -14.98 -1.26 -22.59
CA LEU A 104 -14.74 -1.68 -21.22
C LEU A 104 -15.64 -2.88 -20.91
N ASP A 105 -15.02 -3.96 -20.48
CA ASP A 105 -15.72 -5.13 -19.98
C ASP A 105 -15.60 -5.19 -18.44
N THR A 106 -16.73 -5.05 -17.75
CA THR A 106 -16.81 -5.08 -16.29
C THR A 106 -17.76 -6.18 -15.84
N TRP A 107 -17.32 -7.08 -14.98
CA TRP A 107 -18.16 -8.16 -14.47
C TRP A 107 -18.30 -8.02 -12.96
N GLN A 108 -19.54 -7.97 -12.46
CA GLN A 108 -19.76 -7.88 -11.02
C GLN A 108 -19.26 -9.17 -10.35
N GLY A 109 -18.21 -9.06 -9.54
CA GLY A 109 -17.58 -10.20 -8.86
C GLY A 109 -16.37 -10.80 -9.58
N GLN A 110 -16.02 -10.33 -10.78
CA GLN A 110 -14.67 -10.58 -11.31
C GLN A 110 -13.68 -9.56 -10.77
N GLN A 111 -12.46 -10.05 -10.60
CA GLN A 111 -11.33 -9.35 -10.03
C GLN A 111 -10.64 -8.41 -11.03
N GLU A 112 -10.72 -8.73 -12.33
CA GLU A 112 -10.02 -8.03 -13.40
C GLU A 112 -11.04 -7.43 -14.36
N GLU A 113 -10.94 -6.12 -14.55
CA GLU A 113 -11.68 -5.39 -15.56
C GLU A 113 -10.68 -5.06 -16.67
N TYR A 114 -11.06 -5.32 -17.92
CA TYR A 114 -10.19 -5.10 -19.06
C TYR A 114 -10.73 -3.95 -19.89
N PHE A 115 -9.83 -3.00 -20.20
CA PHE A 115 -10.08 -1.96 -21.18
C PHE A 115 -9.44 -2.36 -22.50
N ALA A 116 -10.25 -2.74 -23.48
CA ALA A 116 -9.82 -2.98 -24.85
C ALA A 116 -9.65 -1.62 -25.56
N ALA A 117 -8.42 -1.27 -25.94
CA ALA A 117 -8.08 0.01 -26.53
C ALA A 117 -7.88 -0.08 -28.05
N ASP A 118 -8.77 0.56 -28.80
CA ASP A 118 -8.66 0.72 -30.25
C ASP A 118 -7.73 1.87 -30.63
N ILE A 119 -7.83 2.98 -29.90
CA ILE A 119 -7.11 4.23 -30.16
C ILE A 119 -6.39 4.67 -28.90
N VAL A 120 -5.11 5.04 -29.06
CA VAL A 120 -4.28 5.58 -27.97
C VAL A 120 -3.65 6.90 -28.44
N GLU A 121 -3.91 7.98 -27.71
CA GLU A 121 -3.50 9.34 -28.06
C GLU A 121 -2.67 9.95 -26.92
N PRO A 122 -1.32 10.03 -27.05
CA PRO A 122 -0.46 10.68 -26.06
C PRO A 122 -0.82 12.14 -25.83
N GLN A 123 -0.77 12.55 -24.57
CA GLN A 123 -1.13 13.89 -24.12
C GLN A 123 0.07 14.57 -23.47
N ASN A 124 0.23 15.87 -23.73
CA ASN A 124 1.18 16.70 -22.99
C ASN A 124 0.57 17.14 -21.65
N TYR A 125 0.34 16.17 -20.77
CA TYR A 125 -0.21 16.36 -19.43
C TYR A 125 0.61 15.56 -18.42
N THR A 126 0.66 16.01 -17.16
CA THR A 126 1.40 15.32 -16.10
C THR A 126 0.47 14.84 -15.00
N ILE A 127 0.51 13.55 -14.72
CA ILE A 127 -0.09 12.95 -13.52
C ILE A 127 1.03 12.58 -12.56
N ASN A 128 1.01 13.20 -11.38
CA ASN A 128 1.94 12.92 -10.28
C ASN A 128 1.45 11.72 -9.49
N MET A 129 2.29 10.70 -9.35
CA MET A 129 2.04 9.55 -8.50
C MET A 129 3.26 9.35 -7.62
N PRO A 130 3.21 9.80 -6.36
CA PRO A 130 4.31 9.56 -5.44
C PRO A 130 4.47 8.06 -5.19
N PRO A 131 5.70 7.56 -4.98
CA PRO A 131 5.91 6.21 -4.50
C PRO A 131 5.10 5.94 -3.24
N TRP A 132 4.55 4.75 -3.16
CA TRP A 132 3.74 4.28 -2.06
C TRP A 132 4.38 3.04 -1.45
N TYR A 133 4.32 2.98 -0.12
CA TYR A 133 4.80 1.85 0.68
C TYR A 133 3.71 1.46 1.67
N ALA A 134 3.62 0.16 1.94
CA ALA A 134 2.69 -0.36 2.92
C ALA A 134 3.25 -1.59 3.62
N PHE A 135 2.72 -1.86 4.81
CA PHE A 135 2.96 -3.11 5.54
C PHE A 135 1.63 -3.79 5.79
N GLY A 136 1.57 -5.10 5.60
CA GLY A 136 0.32 -5.82 5.67
C GLY A 136 0.43 -7.30 5.38
N LYS A 137 -0.72 -7.93 5.25
CA LYS A 137 -0.88 -9.35 4.93
C LYS A 137 -1.46 -9.52 3.54
N ALA A 138 -0.83 -10.38 2.73
CA ALA A 138 -1.39 -10.79 1.46
C ALA A 138 -2.47 -11.86 1.72
N ILE A 139 -3.67 -11.63 1.17
CA ILE A 139 -4.74 -12.63 1.15
C ILE A 139 -4.58 -13.50 -0.10
N SER A 140 -4.28 -12.85 -1.22
CA SER A 140 -3.92 -13.43 -2.51
C SER A 140 -2.90 -12.51 -3.21
N SER A 141 -2.45 -12.86 -4.42
CA SER A 141 -1.69 -11.95 -5.29
C SER A 141 -2.45 -10.69 -5.71
N THR A 142 -3.75 -10.65 -5.47
CA THR A 142 -4.68 -9.66 -6.01
C THR A 142 -5.37 -8.87 -4.91
N MET A 143 -5.14 -9.24 -3.64
CA MET A 143 -5.79 -8.60 -2.51
C MET A 143 -4.89 -8.60 -1.27
N ILE A 144 -4.78 -7.44 -0.64
CA ILE A 144 -3.98 -7.24 0.57
C ILE A 144 -4.79 -6.52 1.65
N TYR A 145 -4.50 -6.86 2.90
CA TYR A 145 -4.95 -6.11 4.07
C TYR A 145 -3.75 -5.38 4.66
N LYS A 146 -3.75 -4.05 4.64
CA LYS A 146 -2.53 -3.27 4.89
C LYS A 146 -2.80 -1.97 5.64
N PHE A 147 -1.75 -1.39 6.20
CA PHE A 147 -1.66 0.04 6.50
C PHE A 147 -0.55 0.69 5.67
N ASN A 148 -0.69 2.01 5.44
CA ASN A 148 0.30 2.77 4.68
C ASN A 148 1.50 3.14 5.54
N LEU A 149 2.70 3.11 4.95
CA LEU A 149 3.92 3.67 5.54
C LEU A 149 4.17 5.04 4.91
N ALA A 150 3.41 6.05 5.33
CA ALA A 150 3.57 7.43 4.84
C ALA A 150 4.83 8.08 5.43
N LYS A 151 5.17 7.70 6.66
CA LYS A 151 6.42 8.01 7.36
C LYS A 151 7.07 6.73 7.83
N VAL A 152 8.38 6.78 8.09
CA VAL A 152 9.10 5.62 8.62
C VAL A 152 8.63 5.22 10.02
N THR A 153 8.15 6.18 10.82
CA THR A 153 7.66 5.93 12.18
C THR A 153 6.36 5.14 12.21
N ASP A 154 5.54 5.22 11.16
CA ASP A 154 4.27 4.49 11.03
C ASP A 154 4.45 2.98 11.22
N PHE A 155 5.62 2.44 10.84
CA PHE A 155 5.96 1.02 11.02
C PHE A 155 5.87 0.57 12.49
N VAL A 156 6.26 1.43 13.43
CA VAL A 156 6.21 1.14 14.87
C VAL A 156 4.98 1.75 15.52
N ASP A 157 4.59 2.97 15.13
CA ASP A 157 3.45 3.67 15.75
C ASP A 157 2.14 2.87 15.60
N VAL A 158 1.86 2.33 14.41
CA VAL A 158 0.64 1.53 14.16
C VAL A 158 0.65 0.23 14.96
N LEU A 159 1.78 -0.47 14.97
CA LEU A 159 1.91 -1.74 15.69
C LEU A 159 1.91 -1.55 17.21
N ALA A 160 2.48 -0.46 17.72
CA ALA A 160 2.44 -0.11 19.13
C ALA A 160 1.02 0.23 19.58
N GLY A 161 0.26 0.98 18.76
CA GLY A 161 -1.16 1.23 19.00
C GLY A 161 -1.96 -0.07 19.15
N LEU A 162 -1.73 -1.03 18.25
CA LEU A 162 -2.33 -2.36 18.33
C LEU A 162 -1.92 -3.12 19.59
N ALA A 163 -0.63 -3.18 19.92
CA ALA A 163 -0.15 -3.84 21.14
C ALA A 163 -0.77 -3.26 22.42
N ASN A 164 -0.95 -1.94 22.45
CA ASN A 164 -1.65 -1.24 23.53
C ASN A 164 -3.12 -1.65 23.62
N ALA A 165 -3.82 -1.73 22.49
CA ALA A 165 -5.22 -2.16 22.46
C ALA A 165 -5.39 -3.65 22.84
N GLU A 166 -4.42 -4.49 22.50
CA GLU A 166 -4.37 -5.91 22.85
C GLU A 166 -4.07 -6.14 24.35
N GLY A 167 -3.70 -5.09 25.10
CA GLY A 167 -3.28 -5.20 26.50
C GLY A 167 -1.91 -5.85 26.68
N ILE A 168 -1.14 -5.96 25.59
CA ILE A 168 0.18 -6.61 25.55
C ILE A 168 1.26 -5.74 26.21
N SER A 169 1.04 -4.43 26.28
CA SER A 169 1.96 -3.44 26.85
C SER A 169 1.60 -2.98 28.26
N GLY A 170 0.53 -3.50 28.88
CA GLY A 170 -0.01 -2.95 30.12
C GLY A 170 -0.60 -3.96 31.11
N GLY A 171 0.07 -5.11 31.31
CA GLY A 171 -0.17 -6.07 32.39
C GLY A 171 -1.58 -6.11 33.02
N HIS A 172 -2.38 -7.13 32.66
CA HIS A 172 -3.62 -7.56 33.33
C HIS A 172 -4.97 -6.93 32.90
N GLN A 173 -5.23 -6.78 31.60
CA GLN A 173 -6.61 -6.79 31.10
C GLN A 173 -6.77 -7.80 29.97
N LYS A 174 -7.84 -8.61 30.03
CA LYS A 174 -8.26 -9.42 28.88
C LYS A 174 -8.47 -8.47 27.70
N PRO A 175 -7.98 -8.77 26.49
CA PRO A 175 -8.17 -7.89 25.34
C PRO A 175 -9.66 -7.63 25.15
N VAL A 176 -10.04 -6.35 25.18
CA VAL A 176 -11.38 -5.95 24.76
C VAL A 176 -11.35 -6.05 23.23
N MET A 177 -11.82 -7.17 22.68
CA MET A 177 -11.77 -7.43 21.24
C MET A 177 -12.33 -6.28 20.38
N ALA A 178 -13.31 -5.53 20.92
CA ALA A 178 -13.82 -4.32 20.28
C ALA A 178 -12.77 -3.19 20.19
N ALA A 179 -11.95 -2.99 21.23
CA ALA A 179 -10.86 -2.00 21.22
C ALA A 179 -9.77 -2.39 20.22
N VAL A 180 -9.40 -3.68 20.18
CA VAL A 180 -8.42 -4.19 19.20
C VAL A 180 -8.94 -4.00 17.77
N ARG A 181 -10.19 -4.37 17.49
CA ARG A 181 -10.80 -4.16 16.17
C ARG A 181 -10.87 -2.69 15.78
N ASN A 182 -11.29 -1.82 16.71
CA ASN A 182 -11.34 -0.38 16.45
C ASN A 182 -9.96 0.19 16.13
N GLU A 183 -8.92 -0.24 16.86
CA GLU A 183 -7.56 0.21 16.58
C GLU A 183 -7.04 -0.32 15.24
N PHE A 184 -7.34 -1.58 14.94
CA PHE A 184 -7.00 -2.21 13.67
C PHE A 184 -7.65 -1.49 12.49
N GLU A 185 -8.95 -1.23 12.53
CA GLU A 185 -9.72 -0.59 11.46
C GLU A 185 -9.34 0.89 11.24
N LYS A 186 -8.71 1.57 12.21
CA LYS A 186 -8.19 2.95 12.01
C LYS A 186 -7.07 3.02 10.98
N HIS A 187 -6.24 1.99 10.92
CA HIS A 187 -5.00 2.01 10.15
C HIS A 187 -5.01 1.01 9.00
N PHE A 188 -5.69 -0.11 9.19
CA PHE A 188 -5.72 -1.18 8.23
C PHE A 188 -6.96 -1.13 7.36
N ASN A 189 -6.76 -1.41 6.08
CA ASN A 189 -7.85 -1.54 5.15
C ASN A 189 -7.53 -2.58 4.07
N LEU A 190 -8.58 -3.22 3.55
CA LEU A 190 -8.51 -4.12 2.41
C LEU A 190 -8.32 -3.31 1.12
N LYS A 191 -7.45 -3.77 0.21
CA LYS A 191 -7.30 -3.24 -1.15
C LYS A 191 -7.10 -4.35 -2.16
N TRP A 192 -7.71 -4.15 -3.33
CA TRP A 192 -7.37 -4.86 -4.56
C TRP A 192 -6.02 -4.41 -5.09
N CYS A 193 -5.34 -5.31 -5.78
CA CYS A 193 -3.98 -5.12 -6.30
C CYS A 193 -3.90 -5.48 -7.78
N VAL A 194 -3.18 -4.66 -8.53
CA VAL A 194 -2.67 -4.96 -9.87
C VAL A 194 -1.16 -5.08 -9.76
N THR A 195 -0.59 -6.19 -10.20
CA THR A 195 0.86 -6.42 -10.13
C THR A 195 1.55 -5.90 -11.39
N LYS A 196 2.80 -5.45 -11.25
CA LYS A 196 3.60 -4.99 -12.38
C LYS A 196 3.83 -6.08 -13.44
N ASN A 197 4.12 -7.29 -12.95
CA ASN A 197 4.52 -8.45 -13.73
C ASN A 197 4.46 -9.72 -12.87
N GLN A 198 4.80 -10.87 -13.47
CA GLN A 198 4.85 -12.16 -12.77
C GLN A 198 5.84 -12.17 -11.59
N ASP A 199 6.95 -11.44 -11.65
CA ASP A 199 7.90 -11.37 -10.52
C ASP A 199 7.27 -10.70 -9.30
N ALA A 200 6.55 -9.59 -9.48
CA ALA A 200 5.82 -8.92 -8.40
C ALA A 200 4.69 -9.81 -7.85
N ALA A 201 4.01 -10.56 -8.72
CA ALA A 201 3.02 -11.55 -8.29
C ALA A 201 3.65 -12.70 -7.49
N ASN A 202 4.82 -13.20 -7.93
CA ASN A 202 5.57 -14.23 -7.22
C ASN A 202 6.08 -13.72 -5.86
N ASP A 203 6.56 -12.48 -5.78
CA ASP A 203 6.92 -11.84 -4.52
C ASP A 203 5.74 -11.82 -3.54
N MET A 204 4.55 -11.40 -4.00
CA MET A 204 3.34 -11.43 -3.16
C MET A 204 2.99 -12.86 -2.73
N ASN A 205 3.06 -13.83 -3.64
CA ASN A 205 2.77 -15.23 -3.35
C ASN A 205 3.71 -15.82 -2.29
N ASN A 206 4.99 -15.43 -2.31
CA ASN A 206 5.97 -15.82 -1.28
C ASN A 206 5.62 -15.30 0.13
N GLY A 207 4.78 -14.27 0.22
CA GLY A 207 4.31 -13.67 1.47
C GLY A 207 2.85 -13.98 1.83
N VAL A 208 2.12 -14.77 1.03
CA VAL A 208 0.71 -15.10 1.28
C VAL A 208 0.53 -15.73 2.67
N GLY A 209 -0.49 -15.28 3.39
CA GLY A 209 -0.75 -15.72 4.77
C GLY A 209 0.15 -15.07 5.83
N GLY A 210 1.26 -14.44 5.41
CA GLY A 210 2.24 -13.79 6.27
C GLY A 210 2.27 -12.27 6.15
N TRP A 211 3.21 -11.66 6.88
CA TRP A 211 3.43 -10.22 6.88
C TRP A 211 4.48 -9.82 5.84
N GLN A 212 4.20 -8.75 5.10
CA GLN A 212 5.00 -8.30 3.98
C GLN A 212 4.99 -6.78 3.83
N VAL A 213 6.09 -6.23 3.32
CA VAL A 213 6.17 -4.83 2.86
C VAL A 213 5.93 -4.77 1.36
N TYR A 214 5.06 -3.86 0.94
CA TYR A 214 4.71 -3.60 -0.46
C TYR A 214 5.30 -2.27 -0.92
N GLU A 215 5.72 -2.21 -2.18
CA GLU A 215 6.15 -1.00 -2.86
C GLU A 215 5.41 -0.82 -4.19
N GLY A 216 5.03 0.41 -4.52
CA GLY A 216 4.37 0.71 -5.79
C GLY A 216 3.66 2.06 -5.79
N TYR A 217 2.42 2.09 -6.24
CA TYR A 217 1.60 3.31 -6.33
C TYR A 217 0.20 3.08 -5.77
N LEU A 218 -0.38 4.11 -5.16
CA LEU A 218 -1.71 4.05 -4.56
C LEU A 218 -2.74 4.81 -5.39
N GLY A 219 -3.80 4.12 -5.75
CA GLY A 219 -5.01 4.64 -6.35
C GLY A 219 -6.23 4.19 -5.54
N ASP A 220 -7.35 4.00 -6.23
CA ASP A 220 -8.52 3.33 -5.66
C ASP A 220 -8.20 1.85 -5.36
N ASN A 221 -7.53 1.17 -6.30
CA ASN A 221 -6.76 -0.05 -6.06
C ASN A 221 -5.25 0.26 -5.90
N CYS A 222 -4.46 -0.74 -5.56
CA CYS A 222 -3.01 -0.61 -5.43
C CYS A 222 -2.32 -1.16 -6.67
N TYR A 223 -1.29 -0.47 -7.15
CA TYR A 223 -0.34 -1.06 -8.08
C TYR A 223 0.89 -1.55 -7.31
N ILE A 224 1.20 -2.83 -7.43
CA ILE A 224 2.32 -3.48 -6.74
C ILE A 224 3.49 -3.60 -7.70
N ALA A 225 4.50 -2.75 -7.50
CA ALA A 225 5.75 -2.83 -8.23
C ALA A 225 6.65 -3.96 -7.71
N GLY A 226 6.53 -4.29 -6.41
CA GLY A 226 7.23 -5.39 -5.76
C GLY A 226 6.72 -5.60 -4.33
N ALA A 227 7.07 -6.74 -3.76
CA ALA A 227 6.77 -7.05 -2.35
C ALA A 227 8.03 -7.66 -1.67
N PRO A 228 9.11 -6.88 -1.53
CA PRO A 228 10.46 -7.42 -1.42
C PRO A 228 10.86 -7.91 -0.02
N VAL A 229 10.02 -7.72 1.00
CA VAL A 229 10.35 -8.00 2.40
C VAL A 229 9.20 -8.76 3.03
N ILE A 230 9.45 -10.02 3.42
CA ILE A 230 8.54 -10.81 4.24
C ILE A 230 9.00 -10.82 5.70
N ARG A 231 8.15 -11.33 6.59
CA ARG A 231 8.41 -11.48 8.03
C ARG A 231 9.80 -12.01 8.37
N LYS A 232 10.23 -13.07 7.68
CA LYS A 232 11.56 -13.68 7.87
C LYS A 232 12.72 -12.71 7.63
N ASN A 233 12.58 -11.77 6.71
CA ASN A 233 13.60 -10.74 6.47
C ASN A 233 13.69 -9.77 7.65
N ILE A 234 12.55 -9.40 8.24
CA ILE A 234 12.47 -8.53 9.42
C ILE A 234 13.08 -9.23 10.63
N ASP A 235 12.80 -10.52 10.83
CA ASP A 235 13.40 -11.31 11.91
C ASP A 235 14.93 -11.37 11.79
N ARG A 236 15.43 -11.68 10.58
CA ARG A 236 16.86 -11.67 10.30
C ARG A 236 17.50 -10.29 10.48
N PHE A 237 16.76 -9.22 10.18
CA PHE A 237 17.21 -7.86 10.45
C PHE A 237 17.35 -7.63 11.96
N MET A 238 16.34 -7.99 12.77
CA MET A 238 16.38 -7.86 14.22
C MET A 238 17.52 -8.68 14.83
N ASP A 239 17.77 -9.89 14.31
CA ASP A 239 18.88 -10.75 14.76
C ASP A 239 20.26 -10.19 14.43
N ALA A 240 20.36 -9.35 13.39
CA ALA A 240 21.61 -8.72 12.98
C ALA A 240 21.88 -7.38 13.67
N VAL A 241 20.87 -6.78 14.31
CA VAL A 241 21.03 -5.56 15.11
C VAL A 241 22.00 -5.85 16.25
N LYS A 242 22.92 -4.91 16.45
CA LYS A 242 23.88 -4.91 17.55
C LYS A 242 24.05 -3.50 18.06
N GLU A 243 24.56 -3.38 19.27
CA GLU A 243 24.99 -2.12 19.83
C GLU A 243 26.18 -1.53 19.06
N GLY A 244 26.33 -0.22 19.17
CA GLY A 244 27.40 0.57 18.57
C GLY A 244 26.86 1.63 17.60
N GLY A 245 27.78 2.36 17.00
CA GLY A 245 27.47 3.44 16.07
C GLY A 245 27.76 4.83 16.62
N THR A 246 27.68 5.81 15.74
CA THR A 246 27.87 7.22 16.09
C THR A 246 26.54 7.87 16.45
N THR A 247 26.57 9.11 16.93
CA THR A 247 25.37 9.94 17.11
C THR A 247 25.50 11.12 16.17
N PRO A 248 25.00 11.01 14.92
CA PRO A 248 25.13 12.09 13.94
C PRO A 248 24.34 13.33 14.38
N GLU A 249 24.85 14.52 14.06
CA GLU A 249 24.13 15.79 14.23
C GLU A 249 23.01 15.93 13.18
N LYS A 250 22.03 15.04 13.23
CA LYS A 250 20.88 14.99 12.33
C LYS A 250 19.58 14.94 13.12
N SER A 251 18.72 15.92 12.92
CA SER A 251 17.39 15.96 13.53
C SER A 251 16.32 15.34 12.64
N GLY A 252 15.19 14.96 13.23
CA GLY A 252 13.97 14.58 12.52
C GLY A 252 13.44 13.19 12.87
N PRO A 253 12.28 12.82 12.31
CA PRO A 253 11.60 11.58 12.63
C PRO A 253 12.42 10.37 12.19
N ALA A 254 12.45 9.34 13.03
CA ALA A 254 13.15 8.11 12.73
C ALA A 254 12.54 6.92 13.47
N VAL A 255 12.79 5.74 12.93
CA VAL A 255 12.56 4.46 13.59
C VAL A 255 13.92 3.84 13.94
N MET A 256 13.98 3.19 15.09
CA MET A 256 15.19 2.52 15.55
C MET A 256 14.85 1.13 16.06
N CYS A 257 15.61 0.12 15.66
CA CYS A 257 15.62 -1.19 16.31
C CYS A 257 16.92 -1.27 17.11
N ALA A 258 16.82 -1.26 18.43
CA ALA A 258 17.97 -1.02 19.30
C ALA A 258 17.86 -1.69 20.66
N TYR A 259 19.02 -2.02 21.21
CA TYR A 259 19.16 -2.40 22.60
C TYR A 259 19.07 -1.17 23.48
N VAL A 260 18.29 -1.28 24.54
CA VAL A 260 18.14 -0.24 25.56
C VAL A 260 19.14 -0.52 26.69
N ASN A 261 19.88 0.50 27.11
CA ASN A 261 20.79 0.43 28.24
C ASN A 261 20.51 1.54 29.24
N VAL A 262 20.39 1.16 30.51
CA VAL A 262 20.21 2.07 31.63
C VAL A 262 21.53 2.24 32.40
N ILE A 263 22.08 3.45 32.36
CA ILE A 263 23.28 3.84 33.10
C ILE A 263 22.83 4.34 34.47
N ARG A 264 23.45 3.78 35.52
CA ARG A 264 23.11 4.07 36.92
C ARG A 264 24.31 4.63 37.68
N ASP A 265 24.03 5.52 38.63
CA ASP A 265 25.03 6.03 39.56
C ASP A 265 25.43 4.95 40.60
N GLN A 266 26.36 5.32 41.50
CA GLN A 266 26.82 4.44 42.58
C GLN A 266 25.71 4.05 43.59
N ASN A 267 24.60 4.79 43.63
CA ASN A 267 23.46 4.55 44.50
C ASN A 267 22.34 3.77 43.80
N GLY A 268 22.54 3.38 42.53
CA GLY A 268 21.55 2.67 41.72
C GLY A 268 20.48 3.57 41.08
N LYS A 269 20.61 4.90 41.18
CA LYS A 269 19.71 5.84 40.52
C LYS A 269 20.03 5.91 39.03
N ILE A 270 19.00 5.97 38.18
CA ILE A 270 19.17 6.13 36.73
C ILE A 270 19.75 7.52 36.44
N GLU A 271 20.93 7.56 35.82
CA GLU A 271 21.54 8.80 35.31
C GLU A 271 21.15 9.04 33.86
N GLN A 272 21.11 7.98 33.06
CA GLN A 272 20.86 8.08 31.62
C GLN A 272 20.28 6.79 31.07
N VAL A 273 19.35 6.91 30.14
CA VAL A 273 18.89 5.80 29.30
C VAL A 273 19.41 6.02 27.89
N THR A 274 19.90 4.97 27.25
CA THR A 274 20.40 5.02 25.87
C THR A 274 19.77 3.92 25.02
N ALA A 275 19.65 4.17 23.73
CA ALA A 275 19.32 3.17 22.72
C ALA A 275 20.48 3.06 21.74
N SER A 276 20.92 1.84 21.46
CA SER A 276 22.02 1.57 20.54
C SER A 276 21.62 0.47 19.54
N GLY A 277 21.65 0.79 18.24
CA GLY A 277 21.15 -0.10 17.21
C GLY A 277 20.88 0.56 15.86
N ALA A 278 20.12 -0.12 15.01
CA ALA A 278 19.91 0.29 13.63
C ALA A 278 18.82 1.36 13.51
N LEU A 279 19.14 2.53 12.94
CA LEU A 279 18.25 3.68 12.82
C LEU A 279 18.00 4.07 11.35
N TYR A 280 16.75 4.34 11.01
CA TYR A 280 16.33 4.77 9.67
C TYR A 280 15.31 5.92 9.75
N ASP A 281 15.46 6.88 8.85
CA ASP A 281 14.58 8.06 8.74
C ASP A 281 13.72 8.07 7.48
N THR A 282 13.84 7.06 6.62
CA THR A 282 13.01 6.87 5.43
C THR A 282 12.62 5.40 5.26
N VAL A 283 11.42 5.17 4.71
CA VAL A 283 10.92 3.82 4.41
C VAL A 283 11.80 3.06 3.40
N PRO A 284 12.28 3.66 2.29
CA PRO A 284 13.16 2.96 1.35
C PRO A 284 14.46 2.46 1.98
N ASN A 285 15.08 3.25 2.86
CA ASN A 285 16.31 2.84 3.55
C ASN A 285 16.03 1.68 4.53
N LEU A 286 14.90 1.74 5.24
CA LEU A 286 14.46 0.65 6.12
C LEU A 286 14.22 -0.65 5.34
N ILE A 287 13.51 -0.59 4.20
CA ILE A 287 13.28 -1.74 3.31
C ILE A 287 14.60 -2.32 2.82
N THR A 288 15.54 -1.46 2.41
CA THR A 288 16.87 -1.88 1.96
C THR A 288 17.60 -2.66 3.05
N ALA A 289 17.52 -2.19 4.30
CA ALA A 289 18.12 -2.86 5.44
C ALA A 289 17.46 -4.21 5.77
N PHE A 290 16.13 -4.31 5.65
CA PHE A 290 15.43 -5.60 5.78
C PHE A 290 15.89 -6.62 4.74
N LYS A 291 16.07 -6.20 3.48
CA LYS A 291 16.54 -7.08 2.40
C LYS A 291 17.96 -7.57 2.65
N ASN A 292 18.85 -6.72 3.16
CA ASN A 292 20.26 -7.05 3.39
C ASN A 292 20.81 -6.41 4.69
N PRO A 293 20.76 -7.13 5.82
CA PRO A 293 21.18 -6.57 7.11
C PRO A 293 22.70 -6.63 7.38
N LYS A 294 23.54 -6.75 6.34
CA LYS A 294 25.01 -6.85 6.53
C LYS A 294 25.66 -5.53 6.98
N ASN A 295 25.14 -4.40 6.51
CA ASN A 295 25.71 -3.07 6.74
C ASN A 295 24.66 -2.15 7.35
N LEU A 296 24.20 -2.48 8.56
CA LEU A 296 23.19 -1.69 9.26
C LEU A 296 23.74 -0.29 9.60
N ASN A 297 22.88 0.72 9.46
CA ASN A 297 23.18 2.07 9.96
C ASN A 297 23.03 2.10 11.48
N LEU A 298 24.11 1.76 12.18
CA LEU A 298 24.12 1.73 13.64
C LEU A 298 24.35 3.12 14.21
N GLU A 299 23.49 3.51 15.14
CA GLU A 299 23.56 4.76 15.88
C GLU A 299 23.34 4.51 17.37
N THR A 300 23.84 5.41 18.22
CA THR A 300 23.57 5.38 19.67
C THR A 300 23.01 6.72 20.11
N TRP A 301 21.88 6.72 20.82
CA TRP A 301 21.20 7.93 21.23
C TRP A 301 20.82 7.88 22.71
N LYS A 302 20.93 9.01 23.41
CA LYS A 302 20.27 9.22 24.69
C LYS A 302 18.76 9.17 24.47
N LEU A 303 18.03 8.39 25.25
CA LEU A 303 16.57 8.32 25.17
C LEU A 303 15.92 9.34 26.11
N ASN A 304 14.82 9.91 25.64
CA ASN A 304 13.92 10.75 26.43
C ASN A 304 12.48 10.31 26.19
N GLY A 305 11.65 10.25 27.25
CA GLY A 305 10.24 9.89 27.15
C GLY A 305 9.79 8.67 27.97
N TRP A 306 10.70 8.01 28.71
CA TRP A 306 10.35 6.95 29.65
C TRP A 306 10.44 7.40 31.10
N ASP A 307 9.56 6.84 31.93
CA ASP A 307 9.70 6.87 33.38
C ASP A 307 10.73 5.84 33.87
N GLU A 308 11.11 5.94 35.14
CA GLU A 308 12.12 5.04 35.74
C GLU A 308 11.68 3.57 35.74
N GLN A 309 10.37 3.31 35.91
CA GLN A 309 9.85 1.94 35.89
C GLN A 309 10.05 1.32 34.51
N THR A 310 9.57 1.98 33.46
CA THR A 310 9.67 1.52 32.08
C THR A 310 11.13 1.36 31.68
N ALA A 311 11.99 2.32 32.01
CA ALA A 311 13.42 2.25 31.74
C ALA A 311 14.06 0.99 32.36
N ASN A 312 13.76 0.70 33.63
CA ASN A 312 14.26 -0.50 34.30
C ASN A 312 13.72 -1.79 33.66
N GLU A 313 12.46 -1.82 33.26
CA GLU A 313 11.87 -2.98 32.60
C GLU A 313 12.46 -3.22 31.19
N MET A 314 12.92 -2.16 30.51
CA MET A 314 13.47 -2.24 29.16
C MET A 314 14.99 -2.47 29.13
N ASP A 315 15.68 -2.35 30.26
CA ASP A 315 17.14 -2.50 30.34
C ASP A 315 17.62 -3.85 29.76
N GLY A 316 18.55 -3.79 28.80
CA GLY A 316 19.08 -4.93 28.05
C GLY A 316 18.16 -5.51 26.97
N LYS A 317 16.94 -4.99 26.78
CA LYS A 317 15.99 -5.51 25.77
C LYS A 317 16.21 -4.88 24.41
N LEU A 318 15.98 -5.68 23.36
CA LEU A 318 15.86 -5.21 21.99
C LEU A 318 14.44 -4.68 21.76
N CYS A 319 14.36 -3.41 21.39
CA CYS A 319 13.11 -2.69 21.17
C CYS A 319 13.09 -2.05 19.79
N TRP A 320 11.91 -2.06 19.18
CA TRP A 320 11.53 -1.11 18.15
C TRP A 320 11.11 0.20 18.82
N LEU A 321 11.65 1.31 18.36
CA LEU A 321 11.43 2.66 18.89
C LEU A 321 11.03 3.57 17.72
N SER A 322 9.95 4.33 17.87
CA SER A 322 9.62 5.45 16.99
C SER A 322 9.79 6.76 17.75
N GLY A 323 10.22 7.81 17.05
CA GLY A 323 10.41 9.11 17.68
C GLY A 323 11.08 10.11 16.78
N ASN A 324 11.71 11.10 17.41
CA ASN A 324 12.47 12.14 16.73
C ASN A 324 13.89 12.24 17.30
N ARG A 325 14.88 12.38 16.42
CA ARG A 325 16.20 12.88 16.80
C ARG A 325 16.10 14.37 17.05
N VAL A 326 16.50 14.80 18.24
CA VAL A 326 16.47 16.19 18.69
C VAL A 326 17.88 16.65 18.98
N LEU A 327 18.22 17.82 18.42
CA LEU A 327 19.48 18.52 18.64
C LEU A 327 19.16 19.80 19.43
N VAL A 328 19.82 20.02 20.56
CA VAL A 328 19.61 21.18 21.42
C VAL A 328 20.80 22.11 21.31
N TYR A 329 20.57 23.32 20.82
CA TYR A 329 21.59 24.35 20.69
C TYR A 329 21.46 25.41 21.78
N ASP A 330 22.58 25.94 22.24
CA ASP A 330 22.59 27.12 23.11
C ASP A 330 22.29 28.41 22.33
N LYS A 331 22.23 29.54 23.05
CA LYS A 331 21.96 30.86 22.47
C LYS A 331 23.06 31.34 21.50
N THR A 332 24.24 30.71 21.54
CA THR A 332 25.37 31.02 20.65
C THR A 332 25.41 30.12 19.42
N GLY A 333 24.51 29.14 19.32
CA GLY A 333 24.41 28.20 18.20
C GLY A 333 25.28 26.96 18.36
N HIS A 334 25.84 26.70 19.55
CA HIS A 334 26.60 25.48 19.82
C HIS A 334 25.69 24.35 20.29
N LEU A 335 25.93 23.13 19.80
CA LEU A 335 25.20 21.93 20.22
C LEU A 335 25.57 21.58 21.67
N VAL A 336 24.57 21.50 22.55
CA VAL A 336 24.75 21.25 23.99
C VAL A 336 24.11 19.94 24.48
N ASP A 337 23.10 19.41 23.78
CA ASP A 337 22.53 18.09 24.05
C ASP A 337 21.98 17.49 22.76
N GLN A 338 21.91 16.16 22.71
CA GLN A 338 21.29 15.41 21.64
C GLN A 338 20.63 14.15 22.19
N TYR A 339 19.37 13.94 21.81
CA TYR A 339 18.59 12.82 22.30
C TYR A 339 17.54 12.38 21.29
N PHE A 340 17.07 11.14 21.45
CA PHE A 340 15.96 10.58 20.72
C PHE A 340 14.70 10.71 21.59
N ALA A 341 13.81 11.60 21.20
CA ALA A 341 12.51 11.82 21.83
C ALA A 341 11.56 10.70 21.41
N LEU A 342 11.30 9.76 22.32
CA LEU A 342 10.47 8.60 22.08
C LEU A 342 8.99 8.98 21.94
N HIS A 343 8.31 8.38 20.98
CA HIS A 343 6.86 8.44 20.83
C HIS A 343 6.21 7.12 21.24
N ASN A 344 6.57 6.04 20.54
CA ASN A 344 6.10 4.69 20.83
C ASN A 344 7.25 3.70 20.80
N PHE A 345 7.00 2.53 21.39
CA PHE A 345 7.93 1.43 21.37
C PHE A 345 7.22 0.07 21.37
N LEU A 346 7.96 -0.95 20.97
CA LEU A 346 7.60 -2.35 21.08
C LEU A 346 8.86 -3.12 21.45
N THR A 347 8.80 -3.99 22.46
CA THR A 347 9.83 -5.03 22.58
C THR A 347 9.72 -5.99 21.39
N ARG A 348 10.79 -6.74 21.12
CA ARG A 348 10.75 -7.82 20.11
C ARG A 348 9.55 -8.76 20.32
N ASP A 349 9.26 -9.14 21.56
CA ASP A 349 8.15 -10.05 21.87
C ASP A 349 6.80 -9.40 21.60
N GLN A 350 6.62 -8.13 21.98
CA GLN A 350 5.38 -7.39 21.70
C GLN A 350 5.16 -7.27 20.18
N PHE A 351 6.20 -6.91 19.43
CA PHE A 351 6.16 -6.88 17.96
C PHE A 351 5.75 -8.24 17.35
N ASN A 352 6.30 -9.34 17.87
CA ASN A 352 5.95 -10.69 17.40
C ASN A 352 4.50 -11.03 17.72
N ASN A 353 4.08 -10.77 18.95
CA ASN A 353 2.75 -11.12 19.44
C ASN A 353 1.66 -10.34 18.71
N THR A 354 1.84 -9.03 18.53
CA THR A 354 0.87 -8.19 17.80
C THR A 354 0.72 -8.64 16.35
N LEU A 355 1.82 -8.98 15.67
CA LEU A 355 1.72 -9.51 14.31
C LEU A 355 1.03 -10.87 14.26
N ASN A 356 1.24 -11.75 15.24
CA ASN A 356 0.54 -13.03 15.30
C ASN A 356 -0.96 -12.85 15.56
N GLN A 357 -1.34 -12.01 16.53
CA GLN A 357 -2.74 -11.77 16.87
C GLN A 357 -3.50 -11.03 15.76
N SER A 358 -2.88 -10.00 15.18
CA SER A 358 -3.47 -9.25 14.07
C SER A 358 -3.64 -10.11 12.81
N ARG A 359 -2.78 -11.10 12.59
CA ARG A 359 -2.97 -12.08 11.50
C ARG A 359 -4.28 -12.85 11.68
N ASP A 360 -4.60 -13.25 12.91
CA ASP A 360 -5.80 -14.02 13.22
C ASP A 360 -7.08 -13.16 13.07
N LEU A 361 -7.01 -11.84 13.27
CA LEU A 361 -8.12 -10.90 13.00
C LEU A 361 -8.48 -10.77 11.52
N ILE A 362 -7.48 -10.83 10.65
CA ILE A 362 -7.65 -10.75 9.19
C ILE A 362 -8.25 -12.08 8.65
N GLY A 363 -8.19 -13.16 9.43
CA GLY A 363 -8.57 -14.51 9.03
C GLY A 363 -7.47 -15.23 8.25
N GLU A 364 -7.68 -16.52 7.98
CA GLU A 364 -6.81 -17.27 7.08
C GLU A 364 -6.91 -16.70 5.67
N GLY A 365 -5.76 -16.34 5.09
CA GLY A 365 -5.67 -15.99 3.68
C GLY A 365 -4.97 -17.14 2.99
N GLY A 366 -5.66 -17.77 2.05
CA GLY A 366 -5.15 -18.89 1.27
C GLY A 366 -6.29 -19.56 0.52
N LEU A 367 -6.02 -19.94 -0.73
CA LEU A 367 -6.87 -20.80 -1.57
C LEU A 367 -7.19 -22.13 -0.87
#